data_AF-A0A4E9F9Q5-F1
#
_entry.id   AF-A0A4E9F9Q5-F1
#
_cell.length_a   1.000
_cell.length_b   1.000
_cell.length_c   1.000
_cell.angle_alpha   90.00
_cell.angle_beta   90.00
_cell.angle_gamma   90.00
#
_symmetry.space_group_name_H-M   'P 1'
#
loop_
_entity.id
_entity.type
_entity.pdbx_description
1 polymer ?
#
loop_
_entity_poly.entity_id
_entity_poly.type
_entity_poly.pdbx_seq_one_letter_code
_entity_poly.pdbx_strand_id
1 'polypeptide(L)'
;MVTYISKIFRGGPHYVNASVSTKHQTYLIADRNVFAFYKDKNTFTLIKGWPKMLPNRVLFFPQAAFPVKNESAVLVSGNVLAAYELKHNRVTSINDLERCYPNLPEDFRTGIPFPTGQFNAYYFLDSHNLYEYNMNTKRIIFSQPLKKYLLC
;
A
#
# COMPACT_ATOMS: atom_id res chain seq x y z
N MET A 1 5.31 -19.07 -16.81
CA MET A 1 4.63 -19.81 -15.71
C MET A 1 3.88 -18.78 -14.88
N VAL A 2 2.55 -18.85 -14.80
CA VAL A 2 1.76 -17.88 -14.02
C VAL A 2 1.79 -18.29 -12.55
N THR A 3 2.36 -17.45 -11.69
CA THR A 3 2.33 -17.65 -10.24
C THR A 3 1.13 -16.92 -9.65
N TYR A 4 0.16 -17.68 -9.16
CA TYR A 4 -1.01 -17.11 -8.47
C TYR A 4 -0.60 -16.56 -7.11
N ILE A 5 -1.20 -15.43 -6.73
CA ILE A 5 -0.95 -14.80 -5.42
C ILE A 5 -1.23 -15.75 -4.25
N SER A 6 -2.22 -16.64 -4.39
CA SER A 6 -2.57 -17.66 -3.39
C SER A 6 -1.47 -18.70 -3.13
N LYS A 7 -0.52 -18.89 -4.08
CA LYS A 7 0.65 -19.75 -3.86
C LYS A 7 1.68 -19.10 -2.95
N ILE A 8 1.78 -17.77 -3.02
CA ILE A 8 2.74 -16.96 -2.23
C ILE A 8 2.14 -16.63 -0.86
N PHE A 9 0.87 -16.22 -0.83
CA PHE A 9 0.11 -15.83 0.36
C PHE A 9 -0.95 -16.89 0.66
N ARG A 10 -0.53 -18.01 1.25
CA ARG A 10 -1.46 -19.09 1.62
C ARG A 10 -2.49 -18.61 2.64
N GLY A 11 -3.76 -18.88 2.40
CA GLY A 11 -4.88 -18.38 3.21
C GLY A 11 -5.20 -16.89 2.99
N GLY A 12 -4.55 -16.24 2.02
CA GLY A 12 -4.83 -14.89 1.58
C GLY A 12 -5.96 -14.79 0.54
N PRO A 13 -6.23 -13.57 0.08
CA PRO A 13 -7.28 -13.33 -0.91
C PRO A 13 -6.85 -13.79 -2.31
N HIS A 14 -7.84 -14.03 -3.18
CA HIS A 14 -7.61 -14.40 -4.58
C HIS A 14 -7.20 -13.22 -5.47
N TYR A 15 -7.54 -12.00 -5.06
CA TYR A 15 -7.15 -10.75 -5.69
C TYR A 15 -6.83 -9.71 -4.63
N VAL A 16 -6.20 -8.61 -5.04
CA VAL A 16 -5.79 -7.52 -4.14
C VAL A 16 -6.07 -6.19 -4.82
N ASN A 17 -6.83 -5.32 -4.16
CA ASN A 17 -7.08 -3.96 -4.60
C ASN A 17 -5.90 -3.05 -4.23
N ALA A 18 -5.34 -3.24 -3.03
CA ALA A 18 -4.24 -2.46 -2.50
C ALA A 18 -3.37 -3.31 -1.56
N SER A 19 -2.09 -2.96 -1.44
CA SER A 19 -1.16 -3.67 -0.57
C SER A 19 -0.26 -2.70 0.18
N VAL A 20 0.13 -3.07 1.39
CA VAL A 20 1.10 -2.31 2.19
C VAL A 20 2.14 -3.28 2.73
N SER A 21 3.42 -2.97 2.57
CA SER A 21 4.50 -3.73 3.20
C SER A 21 5.25 -2.85 4.20
N THR A 22 5.41 -3.35 5.41
CA THR A 22 6.32 -2.81 6.43
C THR A 22 7.58 -3.67 6.48
N LYS A 23 8.47 -3.41 7.46
CA LYS A 23 9.70 -4.18 7.63
C LYS A 23 9.45 -5.67 7.89
N HIS A 24 8.42 -5.99 8.67
CA HIS A 24 8.18 -7.35 9.17
C HIS A 24 6.86 -7.96 8.69
N GLN A 25 5.98 -7.15 8.10
CA GLN A 25 4.62 -7.58 7.76
C GLN A 25 4.20 -7.07 6.39
N THR A 26 3.36 -7.85 5.73
CA THR A 26 2.68 -7.45 4.50
C THR A 26 1.18 -7.57 4.72
N TYR A 27 0.46 -6.52 4.32
CA TYR A 27 -0.97 -6.41 4.39
C TYR A 27 -1.53 -6.41 2.98
N LEU A 28 -2.44 -7.34 2.71
CA LEU A 28 -3.18 -7.43 1.46
C LEU A 28 -4.62 -7.01 1.70
N ILE A 29 -5.13 -6.11 0.87
CA ILE A 29 -6.49 -5.58 1.00
C ILE A 29 -7.29 -6.08 -0.21
N ALA A 30 -8.33 -6.84 0.06
CA ALA A 30 -9.31 -7.29 -0.91
C ALA A 30 -10.68 -6.76 -0.51
N ASP A 31 -11.26 -5.91 -1.34
CA ASP A 31 -12.40 -5.06 -1.02
C ASP A 31 -12.15 -4.26 0.28
N ARG A 32 -12.82 -4.64 1.37
CA ARG A 32 -12.65 -4.06 2.71
C ARG A 32 -12.05 -5.06 3.69
N ASN A 33 -11.65 -6.25 3.24
CA ASN A 33 -10.96 -7.23 4.07
C ASN A 33 -9.46 -7.03 3.98
N VAL A 34 -8.84 -6.88 5.14
CA VAL A 34 -7.39 -6.77 5.29
C VAL A 34 -6.89 -8.11 5.78
N PHE A 35 -5.86 -8.64 5.12
CA PHE A 35 -5.15 -9.85 5.48
C PHE A 35 -3.73 -9.46 5.89
N ALA A 36 -3.27 -9.91 7.05
CA ALA A 36 -1.95 -9.56 7.55
C ALA A 36 -1.05 -10.80 7.59
N PHE A 37 0.18 -10.66 7.08
CA PHE A 37 1.15 -11.74 7.00
C PHE A 37 2.45 -11.33 7.68
N TYR A 38 3.06 -12.25 8.43
CA TYR A 38 4.48 -12.13 8.76
C TYR A 38 5.30 -12.39 7.49
N LYS A 39 6.29 -11.53 7.27
CA LYS A 39 7.28 -11.68 6.20
C LYS A 39 8.57 -12.25 6.79
N ASP A 40 8.91 -13.48 6.44
CA ASP A 40 10.20 -14.10 6.76
C ASP A 40 10.88 -14.60 5.50
N LYS A 41 12.02 -13.98 5.16
CA LYS A 41 12.82 -14.20 3.95
C LYS A 41 11.96 -14.30 2.68
N ASN A 42 11.56 -15.52 2.32
CA ASN A 42 10.83 -15.86 1.10
C ASN A 42 9.42 -16.39 1.37
N THR A 43 8.92 -16.29 2.60
CA THR A 43 7.64 -16.85 3.03
C THR A 43 6.74 -15.80 3.67
N PHE A 44 5.43 -15.96 3.43
CA PHE A 44 4.39 -15.14 4.02
C PHE A 44 3.46 -16.04 4.83
N THR A 45 3.40 -15.80 6.14
CA THR A 45 2.57 -16.60 7.05
C THR A 45 1.42 -15.76 7.56
N LEU A 46 0.17 -16.20 7.32
CA LEU A 46 -1.02 -15.49 7.77
C LEU A 46 -1.01 -15.35 9.29
N ILE A 47 -1.24 -14.13 9.78
CA ILE A 47 -1.25 -13.82 11.21
C ILE A 47 -2.58 -14.30 11.81
N LYS A 48 -2.52 -15.00 12.95
CA LYS A 48 -3.71 -15.46 13.68
C LYS A 48 -4.66 -14.28 13.98
N GLY A 49 -5.96 -14.48 13.74
CA GLY A 49 -6.98 -13.45 13.95
C GLY A 49 -7.16 -12.47 12.78
N TRP A 50 -6.56 -12.76 11.63
CA TRP A 50 -6.83 -12.12 10.35
C TRP A 50 -7.45 -13.14 9.37
N PRO A 51 -8.25 -12.72 8.38
CA PRO A 51 -8.52 -11.34 7.97
C PRO A 51 -9.39 -10.56 8.96
N LYS A 52 -9.34 -9.22 8.84
CA LYS A 52 -10.24 -8.30 9.53
C LYS A 52 -10.88 -7.37 8.52
N MET A 53 -12.14 -7.02 8.73
CA MET A 53 -12.82 -6.00 7.94
C MET A 53 -12.37 -4.61 8.39
N LEU A 54 -12.15 -3.69 7.44
CA LEU A 54 -11.89 -2.29 7.71
C LEU A 54 -13.01 -1.68 8.57
N PRO A 55 -12.69 -0.77 9.49
CA PRO A 55 -13.71 -0.12 10.32
C PRO A 55 -14.82 0.53 9.50
N ASN A 56 -16.06 0.51 10.03
CA ASN A 56 -17.27 0.98 9.34
C ASN A 56 -17.19 2.43 8.83
N ARG A 57 -16.38 3.28 9.45
CA ARG A 57 -16.13 4.66 9.00
C ARG A 57 -15.40 4.76 7.64
N VAL A 58 -14.70 3.71 7.20
CA VAL A 58 -14.10 3.64 5.86
C VAL A 58 -15.15 3.12 4.90
N LEU A 59 -15.86 4.04 4.25
CA LEU A 59 -16.99 3.78 3.36
C LEU A 59 -16.58 3.51 1.90
N PHE A 60 -15.28 3.36 1.63
CA PHE A 60 -14.73 3.12 0.30
C PHE A 60 -13.94 1.82 0.24
N PHE A 61 -13.72 1.33 -0.97
CA PHE A 61 -12.81 0.22 -1.27
C PHE A 61 -11.44 0.82 -1.61
N PRO A 62 -10.38 0.56 -0.82
CA PRO A 62 -9.06 1.09 -1.12
C PRO A 62 -8.57 0.60 -2.49
N GLN A 63 -8.22 1.54 -3.36
CA GLN A 63 -7.67 1.29 -4.70
C GLN A 63 -6.14 1.42 -4.73
N ALA A 64 -5.59 2.10 -3.72
CA ALA A 64 -4.17 2.22 -3.49
C ALA A 64 -3.87 2.26 -2.00
N ALA A 65 -2.64 1.92 -1.63
CA ALA A 65 -2.17 2.14 -0.28
C ALA A 65 -0.65 2.31 -0.23
N PHE A 66 -0.16 3.01 0.79
CA PHE A 66 1.28 3.11 1.05
C PHE A 66 1.56 3.24 2.55
N PRO A 67 2.67 2.67 3.06
CA PRO A 67 3.00 2.73 4.46
C PRO A 67 3.48 4.14 4.85
N VAL A 68 3.23 4.55 6.08
CA VAL A 68 3.83 5.73 6.71
C VAL A 68 4.51 5.32 8.01
N LYS A 69 5.09 6.28 8.74
CA LYS A 69 5.75 6.02 10.02
C LYS A 69 4.80 5.33 11.02
N ASN A 70 5.39 4.64 12.00
CA ASN A 70 4.67 4.06 13.15
C ASN A 70 3.63 2.99 12.77
N GLU A 71 4.02 2.02 11.92
CA GLU A 71 3.17 0.88 11.53
C GLU A 71 1.77 1.31 11.03
N SER A 72 1.73 2.47 10.38
CA SER A 72 0.51 3.03 9.82
C SER A 72 0.60 3.05 8.30
N ALA A 73 -0.53 3.25 7.65
CA ALA A 73 -0.65 3.35 6.21
C ALA A 73 -1.68 4.41 5.83
N VAL A 74 -1.55 4.89 4.61
CA VAL A 74 -2.59 5.67 3.94
C VAL A 74 -3.31 4.73 3.01
N LEU A 75 -4.63 4.62 3.15
CA LEU A 75 -5.52 3.91 2.23
C LEU A 75 -6.21 4.95 1.36
N VAL A 76 -6.24 4.73 0.05
CA VAL A 76 -6.69 5.75 -0.92
C VAL A 76 -7.77 5.19 -1.83
N SER A 77 -8.76 6.02 -2.15
CA SER A 77 -9.77 5.79 -3.18
C SER A 77 -10.19 7.13 -3.79
N GLY A 78 -9.87 7.35 -5.06
CA GLY A 78 -9.96 8.68 -5.68
C GLY A 78 -9.23 9.75 -4.85
N ASN A 79 -9.89 10.89 -4.59
CA ASN A 79 -9.34 11.97 -3.76
C ASN A 79 -9.61 11.79 -2.25
N VAL A 80 -10.03 10.62 -1.79
CA VAL A 80 -10.26 10.36 -0.35
C VAL A 80 -9.15 9.47 0.19
N LEU A 81 -8.64 9.83 1.36
CA LEU A 81 -7.68 9.02 2.10
C LEU A 81 -8.20 8.65 3.49
N ALA A 82 -7.78 7.49 3.98
CA ALA A 82 -7.89 7.10 5.38
C ALA A 82 -6.50 6.81 5.96
N ALA A 83 -6.13 7.51 7.03
CA ALA A 83 -4.95 7.16 7.82
C ALA A 83 -5.30 5.97 8.72
N TYR A 84 -4.54 4.89 8.61
CA TYR A 84 -4.89 3.58 9.12
C TYR A 84 -3.72 2.97 9.89
N GLU A 85 -3.92 2.67 11.16
CA GLU A 85 -2.99 1.94 11.99
C GLU A 85 -3.20 0.44 11.74
N LEU A 86 -2.13 -0.21 11.26
CA LEU A 86 -2.21 -1.52 10.64
C LEU A 86 -2.44 -2.64 11.66
N LYS A 87 -1.78 -2.58 12.83
CA LYS A 87 -1.76 -3.68 13.81
C LYS A 87 -3.11 -3.87 14.51
N HIS A 88 -3.77 -2.78 14.88
CA HIS A 88 -5.03 -2.79 15.63
C HIS A 88 -6.26 -2.63 14.74
N ASN A 89 -6.10 -2.58 13.42
CA ASN A 89 -7.20 -2.36 12.47
C ASN A 89 -8.00 -1.10 12.83
N ARG A 90 -7.29 0.02 13.00
CA ARG A 90 -7.88 1.26 13.49
C ARG A 90 -7.61 2.40 12.52
N VAL A 91 -8.67 3.12 12.17
CA VAL A 91 -8.54 4.32 11.34
C VAL A 91 -8.38 5.51 12.28
N THR A 92 -7.39 6.36 12.02
CA THR A 92 -7.10 7.55 12.84
C THR A 92 -7.76 8.78 12.28
N SER A 93 -7.68 9.02 10.98
CA SER A 93 -8.37 10.12 10.29
C SER A 93 -8.86 9.75 8.88
N ILE A 94 -9.76 10.55 8.34
CA ILE A 94 -10.21 10.52 6.94
C ILE A 94 -10.07 11.94 6.42
N ASN A 95 -9.44 12.14 5.26
CA ASN A 95 -9.13 13.45 4.70
C ASN A 95 -9.13 13.43 3.16
N ASP A 96 -8.97 14.60 2.55
CA ASP A 96 -8.71 14.74 1.13
C ASP A 96 -7.26 14.38 0.79
N LEU A 97 -7.06 13.51 -0.22
CA LEU A 97 -5.76 13.05 -0.68
C LEU A 97 -4.89 14.23 -1.11
N GLU A 98 -5.38 15.05 -2.03
CA GLU A 98 -4.66 16.19 -2.60
C GLU A 98 -4.25 17.21 -1.53
N ARG A 99 -5.04 17.35 -0.46
CA ARG A 99 -4.68 18.26 0.64
C ARG A 99 -3.48 17.74 1.43
N CYS A 100 -3.44 16.44 1.71
CA CYS A 100 -2.37 15.84 2.50
C CYS A 100 -1.12 15.56 1.65
N TYR A 101 -1.31 15.01 0.46
CA TYR A 101 -0.31 14.50 -0.47
C TYR A 101 -0.61 15.01 -1.90
N PRO A 102 -0.40 16.31 -2.17
CA PRO A 102 -0.67 16.88 -3.48
C PRO A 102 0.30 16.33 -4.53
N ASN A 103 -0.11 16.32 -5.80
CA ASN A 103 0.72 15.93 -6.94
C ASN A 103 1.20 14.47 -6.88
N LEU A 104 0.43 13.58 -6.26
CA LEU A 104 0.66 12.15 -6.43
C LEU A 104 0.34 11.76 -7.88
N PRO A 105 1.01 10.73 -8.43
CA PRO A 105 0.62 10.19 -9.73
C PRO A 105 -0.82 9.69 -9.67
N GLU A 106 -1.60 9.99 -10.71
CA GLU A 106 -2.97 9.47 -10.83
C GLU A 106 -2.95 7.93 -10.91
N ASP A 107 -4.01 7.30 -10.39
CA ASP A 107 -4.23 5.84 -10.47
C ASP A 107 -3.08 4.93 -9.97
N PHE A 108 -2.18 5.45 -9.14
CA PHE A 108 -1.15 4.63 -8.51
C PHE A 108 -1.80 3.53 -7.67
N ARG A 109 -1.13 2.37 -7.56
CA ARG A 109 -1.63 1.20 -6.81
C ARG A 109 -0.95 1.02 -5.48
N THR A 110 0.32 1.40 -5.40
CA THR A 110 1.13 1.25 -4.20
C THR A 110 2.22 2.30 -4.12
N GLY A 111 2.67 2.57 -2.90
CA GLY A 111 3.86 3.37 -2.62
C GLY A 111 4.85 2.58 -1.78
N ILE A 112 6.12 2.62 -2.18
CA ILE A 112 7.22 1.94 -1.52
C ILE A 112 8.19 3.00 -0.97
N PRO A 113 8.44 3.06 0.35
CA PRO A 113 9.42 3.99 0.90
C PRO A 113 10.79 3.81 0.25
N PHE A 114 11.40 4.92 -0.19
CA PHE A 114 12.70 4.94 -0.85
C PHE A 114 13.59 6.03 -0.22
N PRO A 115 14.79 5.68 0.31
CA PRO A 115 15.30 4.33 0.56
C PRO A 115 14.43 3.51 1.54
N THR A 116 14.56 2.18 1.52
CA THR A 116 13.74 1.27 2.34
C THR A 116 13.73 1.67 3.82
N GLY A 117 12.53 1.81 4.40
CA GLY A 117 12.33 2.18 5.80
C GLY A 117 12.48 3.69 6.08
N GLN A 118 12.81 4.49 5.07
CA GLN A 118 12.82 5.94 5.15
C GLN A 118 11.57 6.50 4.47
N PHE A 119 10.76 7.26 5.22
CA PHE A 119 9.47 7.77 4.77
C PHE A 119 9.56 9.21 4.23
N ASN A 120 10.72 9.59 3.70
CA ASN A 120 10.98 10.94 3.17
C ASN A 120 10.75 11.01 1.65
N ALA A 121 10.87 9.90 0.95
CA ALA A 121 10.47 9.75 -0.44
C ALA A 121 9.85 8.37 -0.68
N TYR A 122 9.09 8.25 -1.76
CA TYR A 122 8.40 7.03 -2.15
C TYR A 122 8.54 6.78 -3.63
N TYR A 123 8.68 5.51 -3.99
CA TYR A 123 8.35 5.03 -5.31
C TYR A 123 6.88 4.68 -5.37
N PHE A 124 6.11 5.47 -6.12
CA PHE A 124 4.74 5.16 -6.49
C PHE A 124 4.71 4.48 -7.85
N LEU A 125 3.82 3.50 -8.01
CA LEU A 125 3.69 2.73 -9.23
C LEU A 125 2.25 2.77 -9.74
N ASP A 126 2.09 3.12 -11.01
CA ASP A 126 0.86 2.87 -11.77
C ASP A 126 1.07 1.67 -12.71
N SER A 127 0.22 1.47 -13.71
CA SER A 127 0.34 0.38 -14.67
C SER A 127 1.49 0.52 -15.68
N HIS A 128 2.09 1.71 -15.81
CA HIS A 128 3.04 2.06 -16.88
C HIS A 128 4.37 2.60 -16.37
N ASN A 129 4.40 3.26 -15.22
CA ASN A 129 5.46 4.10 -14.73
C ASN A 129 5.74 3.87 -13.24
N LEU A 130 6.98 4.15 -12.88
CA LEU A 130 7.43 4.36 -11.51
C LEU A 130 7.73 5.85 -11.33
N TYR A 131 7.27 6.42 -10.22
CA TYR A 131 7.45 7.82 -9.86
C TYR A 131 8.16 7.92 -8.53
N GLU A 132 9.21 8.73 -8.45
CA GLU A 132 9.79 9.13 -7.18
C GLU A 132 9.12 10.40 -6.69
N TYR A 133 8.45 10.31 -5.55
CA TYR A 133 7.76 11.41 -4.90
C TYR A 133 8.47 11.78 -3.61
N ASN A 134 8.80 13.06 -3.45
CA ASN A 134 9.44 13.59 -2.25
C ASN A 134 8.37 14.13 -1.29
N MET A 135 8.36 13.64 -0.04
CA MET A 135 7.35 14.00 0.96
C MET A 135 7.53 15.40 1.53
N ASN A 136 8.75 15.94 1.49
CA ASN A 136 9.06 17.26 2.02
C ASN A 136 8.64 18.34 1.03
N THR A 137 8.98 18.18 -0.25
CA THR A 137 8.61 19.13 -1.30
C THR A 137 7.22 18.87 -1.88
N LYS A 138 6.64 17.70 -1.58
CA LYS A 138 5.33 17.23 -2.04
C LYS A 138 5.17 17.24 -3.57
N ARG A 139 6.19 16.71 -4.26
CA ARG A 139 6.27 16.68 -5.72
C ARG A 139 6.95 15.40 -6.21
N ILE A 140 6.59 15.01 -7.43
CA ILE A 140 7.33 14.03 -8.22
C ILE A 140 8.66 14.67 -8.63
N ILE A 141 9.77 14.01 -8.32
CA ILE A 141 11.13 14.47 -8.64
C ILE A 141 11.79 13.64 -9.75
N PHE A 142 11.29 12.43 -10.00
CA PHE A 142 11.76 11.55 -11.05
C PHE A 142 10.62 10.63 -11.53
N SER A 143 10.66 10.22 -12.79
CA SER A 143 9.78 9.18 -13.32
C SER A 143 10.48 8.36 -14.39
N GLN A 144 10.10 7.09 -14.51
CA GLN A 144 10.54 6.22 -15.58
C GLN A 144 9.49 5.16 -15.91
N PRO A 145 9.51 4.59 -17.13
CA PRO A 145 8.67 3.44 -17.45
C PRO A 145 8.91 2.28 -16.50
N LEU A 146 7.83 1.68 -16.00
CA LEU A 146 7.88 0.55 -15.07
C LEU A 146 8.61 -0.65 -15.67
N LYS A 147 8.43 -0.89 -16.97
CA LYS A 147 9.15 -1.92 -17.74
C LYS A 147 10.67 -1.78 -17.65
N LYS A 148 11.16 -0.54 -17.77
CA LYS A 148 12.59 -0.23 -17.63
C LYS A 148 13.10 -0.56 -16.22
N TYR A 149 12.31 -0.24 -15.20
CA TYR A 149 12.66 -0.54 -13.81
C TYR A 149 12.66 -2.05 -13.51
N LEU A 150 11.67 -2.78 -14.04
CA LEU A 150 11.54 -4.23 -13.87
C LEU A 150 12.48 -5.04 -14.78
N LEU A 151 13.24 -4.39 -15.66
CA LEU A 151 14.14 -5.01 -16.63
C LEU A 151 13.42 -6.02 -17.54
N CYS A 152 12.21 -5.69 -17.99
CA CYS A 152 11.35 -6.56 -18.79
C CYS A 152 10.70 -5.86 -19.99
#